data_AF-A0A0P7WJX2-F1
#
_entry.id   AF-A0A0P7WJX2-F1
#
_cell.length_a   1.000
_cell.length_b   1.000
_cell.length_c   1.000
_cell.angle_alpha   90.00
_cell.angle_beta   90.00
_cell.angle_gamma   90.00
#
_symmetry.space_group_name_H-M   'P 1'
#
loop_
_entity.id
_entity.type
_entity.pdbx_description
1 polymer ?
#
loop_
_entity_poly.entity_id
_entity_poly.type
_entity_poly.pdbx_seq_one_letter_code
_entity_poly.pdbx_strand_id
1 'polypeptide(L)'
;MGSQNDEKAEAFTSAFLRRSMPGASLTKIECALVHKAVVLKYHKKAGPKKTKRPKGLSAKQRRELKVFQLKPEHLKYELFLPLHELWKQYVRILVQELKHVFKIITKEDKLKVIPKRGSVFSVEIDGFVSHIYGSRFQMRSSERSAKKFKAKGNIDL
;
A
#
# COMPACT_ATOMS: atom_id res chain seq x y z
N MET A 1 -10.17 -46.82 12.09
CA MET A 1 -10.11 -45.69 13.04
C MET A 1 -10.97 -44.51 12.54
N GLY A 2 -12.25 -44.74 12.23
CA GLY A 2 -13.17 -43.70 11.69
C GLY A 2 -14.41 -43.43 12.56
N SER A 3 -14.78 -44.35 13.46
CA SER A 3 -16.10 -44.34 14.09
C SER A 3 -16.35 -43.24 15.13
N GLN A 4 -15.31 -42.69 15.79
CA GLN A 4 -15.51 -41.72 16.88
C GLN A 4 -15.93 -40.32 16.43
N ASN A 5 -15.61 -39.93 15.19
CA ASN A 5 -15.96 -38.60 14.67
C ASN A 5 -17.39 -38.56 14.14
N ASP A 6 -17.85 -39.67 13.55
CA ASP A 6 -19.21 -39.78 13.03
C ASP A 6 -20.23 -39.80 14.17
N GLU A 7 -19.94 -40.53 15.25
CA GLU A 7 -20.80 -40.59 16.45
C GLU A 7 -20.98 -39.21 17.12
N LYS A 8 -19.91 -38.40 17.17
CA LYS A 8 -19.96 -37.02 17.67
C LYS A 8 -20.76 -36.11 16.75
N ALA A 9 -20.65 -36.28 15.44
CA ALA A 9 -21.38 -35.49 14.45
C ALA A 9 -22.89 -35.79 14.48
N GLU A 10 -23.27 -37.05 14.68
CA GLU A 10 -24.67 -37.46 14.84
C GLU A 10 -25.28 -36.94 16.16
N ALA A 11 -24.52 -37.02 17.26
CA ALA A 11 -24.94 -36.47 18.55
C ALA A 11 -25.17 -34.94 18.47
N PHE A 12 -24.27 -34.23 17.77
CA PHE A 12 -24.43 -32.78 17.55
C PHE A 12 -25.65 -32.46 16.69
N THR A 13 -25.80 -33.16 15.55
CA THR A 13 -26.89 -32.91 14.60
C THR A 13 -28.25 -33.19 15.25
N SER A 14 -28.38 -34.28 16.00
CA SER A 14 -29.61 -34.61 16.72
C SER A 14 -29.94 -33.60 17.83
N ALA A 15 -28.96 -33.15 18.61
CA ALA A 15 -29.16 -32.10 19.62
C ALA A 15 -29.58 -30.76 19.01
N PHE A 16 -28.94 -30.37 17.90
CA PHE A 16 -29.25 -29.13 17.17
C PHE A 16 -30.68 -29.12 16.61
N LEU A 17 -31.12 -30.23 16.01
CA LEU A 17 -32.47 -30.35 15.43
C LEU A 17 -33.56 -30.33 16.51
N ARG A 18 -33.34 -31.00 17.64
CA ARG A 18 -34.27 -30.96 18.79
C ARG A 18 -34.46 -29.55 19.33
N ARG A 19 -33.38 -28.76 19.41
CA ARG A 19 -33.44 -27.37 19.86
C ARG A 19 -34.13 -26.46 18.84
N SER A 20 -33.90 -26.69 17.56
CA SER A 20 -34.38 -25.78 16.50
C SER A 20 -35.83 -26.02 16.11
N MET A 21 -36.41 -27.19 16.43
CA MET A 21 -37.78 -27.58 16.05
C MET A 21 -38.59 -28.11 17.25
N PRO A 22 -38.93 -27.26 18.25
CA PRO A 22 -39.77 -27.69 19.37
C PRO A 22 -41.20 -28.01 18.88
N GLY A 23 -41.60 -29.27 18.97
CA GLY A 23 -42.94 -29.76 18.59
C GLY A 23 -42.99 -30.77 17.44
N ALA A 24 -41.87 -31.03 16.76
CA ALA A 24 -41.78 -32.08 15.75
C ALA A 24 -41.46 -33.44 16.41
N SER A 25 -42.21 -34.49 16.06
CA SER A 25 -41.91 -35.86 16.53
C SER A 25 -40.62 -36.38 15.88
N LEU A 26 -39.85 -37.18 16.61
CA LEU A 26 -38.56 -37.74 16.15
C LEU A 26 -38.70 -38.46 14.80
N THR A 27 -39.80 -39.19 14.61
CA THR A 27 -40.16 -39.88 13.36
C THR A 27 -40.31 -38.94 12.17
N LYS A 28 -40.85 -37.73 12.38
CA LYS A 28 -41.08 -36.73 11.34
C LYS A 28 -39.78 -36.03 10.94
N ILE A 29 -38.88 -35.84 11.88
CA ILE A 29 -37.54 -35.29 11.66
C ILE A 29 -36.68 -36.31 10.89
N GLU A 30 -36.71 -37.58 11.30
CA GLU A 30 -36.01 -38.66 10.60
C GLU A 30 -36.51 -38.81 9.16
N CYS A 31 -37.83 -38.86 8.91
CA CYS A 31 -38.37 -38.88 7.55
C CYS A 31 -37.94 -37.68 6.69
N ALA A 32 -37.81 -36.49 7.29
CA ALA A 32 -37.33 -35.30 6.59
C ALA A 32 -35.84 -35.37 6.26
N LEU A 33 -35.03 -36.07 7.06
CA LEU A 33 -33.60 -36.30 6.81
C LEU A 33 -33.33 -37.34 5.70
N VAL A 34 -34.28 -38.25 5.43
CA VAL A 34 -34.18 -39.24 4.34
C VAL A 34 -34.25 -38.56 2.96
N HIS A 35 -34.94 -37.42 2.84
CA HIS A 35 -34.90 -36.65 1.62
C HIS A 35 -33.50 -36.06 1.45
N LYS A 36 -32.74 -36.61 0.50
CA LYS A 36 -31.40 -36.12 0.11
C LYS A 36 -31.44 -34.60 -0.01
N ALA A 37 -30.93 -33.92 1.01
CA ALA A 37 -30.71 -32.48 0.95
C ALA A 37 -29.83 -32.22 -0.27
N VAL A 38 -30.32 -31.40 -1.20
CA VAL A 38 -29.53 -30.93 -2.33
C VAL A 38 -28.48 -29.99 -1.76
N VAL A 39 -27.32 -30.54 -1.38
CA VAL A 39 -26.17 -29.76 -0.96
C VAL A 39 -25.64 -29.05 -2.22
N LEU A 40 -26.08 -27.81 -2.44
CA LEU A 40 -25.49 -26.95 -3.45
C LEU A 40 -24.02 -26.73 -3.05
N LYS A 41 -23.10 -27.39 -3.76
CA LYS A 41 -21.66 -27.23 -3.55
C LYS A 41 -21.31 -25.76 -3.73
N TYR A 42 -21.02 -25.08 -2.63
CA TYR A 42 -20.55 -23.69 -2.65
C TYR A 42 -19.17 -23.64 -3.30
N HIS A 43 -19.13 -23.33 -4.60
CA HIS A 43 -17.88 -23.01 -5.28
C HIS A 43 -17.49 -21.58 -4.93
N LYS A 44 -16.40 -21.41 -4.15
CA LYS A 44 -15.78 -20.10 -3.95
C LYS A 44 -15.43 -19.52 -5.33
N LYS A 45 -16.09 -18.44 -5.75
CA LYS A 45 -15.71 -17.71 -6.97
C LYS A 45 -14.26 -17.26 -6.80
N ALA A 46 -13.37 -17.77 -7.65
CA ALA A 46 -11.99 -17.33 -7.68
C ALA A 46 -11.98 -15.83 -7.96
N GLY A 47 -11.31 -15.05 -7.10
CA GLY A 47 -11.14 -13.61 -7.31
C GLY A 47 -10.46 -13.32 -8.66
N PRO A 48 -10.62 -12.10 -9.22
CA PRO A 48 -10.03 -11.75 -10.51
C PRO A 48 -8.51 -12.03 -10.50
N LYS A 49 -8.03 -12.83 -11.46
CA LYS A 49 -6.60 -13.09 -11.65
C LYS A 49 -5.89 -11.75 -11.90
N LYS A 50 -4.94 -11.38 -11.04
CA LYS A 50 -4.09 -10.20 -11.27
C LYS A 50 -3.40 -10.35 -12.62
N THR A 51 -3.75 -9.51 -13.59
CA THR A 51 -3.06 -9.47 -14.88
C THR A 51 -1.59 -9.13 -14.63
N LYS A 52 -0.67 -9.94 -15.15
CA LYS A 52 0.75 -9.61 -15.10
C LYS A 52 0.93 -8.34 -15.92
N ARG A 53 1.52 -7.30 -15.31
CA ARG A 53 1.84 -6.07 -16.05
C ARG A 53 2.69 -6.45 -17.28
N PRO A 54 2.49 -5.78 -18.43
CA PRO A 54 3.30 -6.06 -19.61
C PRO A 54 4.77 -5.90 -19.23
N LYS A 55 5.58 -6.91 -19.59
CA LYS A 55 7.04 -6.83 -19.42
C LYS A 55 7.52 -5.66 -20.29
N GLY A 56 8.07 -4.63 -19.66
CA GLY A 56 8.69 -3.53 -20.38
C GLY A 56 9.89 -3.99 -21.20
N LEU A 57 10.43 -3.08 -22.03
CA LEU A 57 11.59 -3.35 -22.87
C LEU A 57 12.77 -3.93 -22.05
N SER A 58 13.26 -5.09 -22.52
CA SER A 58 14.46 -5.76 -22.01
C SER A 58 15.71 -4.90 -22.16
N ALA A 59 16.72 -5.10 -21.31
CA ALA A 59 18.00 -4.39 -21.41
C ALA A 59 18.70 -4.58 -22.77
N LYS A 60 18.48 -5.71 -23.47
CA LYS A 60 18.98 -5.90 -24.85
C LYS A 60 18.23 -4.99 -25.84
N GLN A 61 16.90 -4.96 -25.75
CA GLN A 61 16.04 -4.12 -26.59
C GLN A 61 16.30 -2.63 -26.38
N ARG A 62 16.53 -2.19 -25.14
CA ARG A 62 16.87 -0.78 -24.82
C ARG A 62 18.22 -0.35 -25.39
N ARG A 63 19.22 -1.25 -25.41
CA ARG A 63 20.53 -1.02 -26.02
C ARG A 63 20.44 -0.91 -27.53
N GLU A 64 19.67 -1.80 -28.15
CA GLU A 64 19.44 -1.83 -29.59
C GLU A 64 18.67 -0.59 -30.09
N LEU A 65 17.65 -0.17 -29.33
CA LEU A 65 16.90 1.05 -29.60
C LEU A 65 17.64 2.34 -29.25
N LYS A 66 18.88 2.25 -28.74
CA LYS A 66 19.72 3.41 -28.38
C LYS A 66 18.99 4.45 -27.50
N VAL A 67 18.02 4.00 -26.70
CA VAL A 67 17.10 4.86 -25.91
C VAL A 67 17.84 5.80 -24.96
N PHE A 68 19.06 5.42 -24.57
CA PHE A 68 19.92 6.19 -23.68
C PHE A 68 21.22 6.69 -24.34
N GLN A 69 21.40 6.49 -25.66
CA GLN A 69 22.55 7.10 -26.35
C GLN A 69 22.23 8.56 -26.62
N LEU A 70 22.65 9.41 -25.69
CA LEU A 70 22.67 10.85 -25.89
C LEU A 70 23.75 11.19 -26.91
N LYS A 71 23.39 12.00 -27.91
CA LYS A 71 24.38 12.53 -28.86
C LYS A 71 25.48 13.27 -28.08
N PRO A 72 26.76 13.19 -28.49
CA PRO A 72 27.87 13.88 -27.85
C PRO A 72 27.65 15.40 -27.76
N GLU A 73 26.84 15.96 -28.65
CA GLU A 73 26.38 17.37 -28.66
C GLU A 73 25.65 17.78 -27.37
N HIS A 74 24.91 16.86 -26.74
CA HIS A 74 24.10 17.11 -25.53
C HIS A 74 24.83 16.73 -24.23
N LEU A 75 26.09 16.29 -24.33
CA LEU A 75 26.94 15.94 -23.17
C LEU A 75 27.86 17.10 -22.75
N LYS A 76 27.61 18.31 -23.23
CA LYS A 76 28.32 19.50 -22.78
C LYS A 76 28.05 19.73 -21.31
N TYR A 77 29.12 19.79 -20.52
CA TYR A 77 29.04 20.00 -19.08
C TYR A 77 28.23 21.26 -18.71
N GLU A 78 28.34 22.31 -19.53
CA GLU A 78 27.62 23.58 -19.35
C GLU A 78 26.10 23.42 -19.30
N LEU A 79 25.53 22.45 -20.04
CA LEU A 79 24.09 22.18 -20.03
C LEU A 79 23.60 21.62 -18.69
N PHE A 80 24.49 21.00 -17.92
CA PHE A 80 24.17 20.38 -16.62
C PHE A 80 24.45 21.31 -15.43
N LEU A 81 25.12 22.45 -15.64
CA LEU A 81 25.43 23.41 -14.58
C LEU A 81 24.17 23.91 -13.84
N PRO A 82 23.07 24.30 -14.51
CA PRO A 82 21.86 24.74 -13.82
C PRO A 82 21.25 23.64 -12.93
N LEU A 83 21.30 22.38 -13.39
CA LEU A 83 20.82 21.23 -12.61
C LEU A 83 21.69 20.98 -11.37
N HIS A 84 23.00 21.14 -11.50
CA HIS A 84 23.94 21.00 -10.40
C HIS A 84 23.75 22.07 -9.33
N GLU A 85 23.55 23.33 -9.73
CA GLU A 85 23.28 24.44 -8.80
C GLU A 85 21.95 24.24 -8.07
N LEU A 86 20.91 23.78 -8.78
CA LEU A 86 19.63 23.43 -8.16
C LEU A 86 19.80 22.31 -7.10
N TRP A 87 20.62 21.32 -7.39
CA TRP A 87 20.93 20.25 -6.42
C TRP A 87 21.73 20.79 -5.21
N LYS A 88 22.69 21.69 -5.41
CA LYS A 88 23.41 22.34 -4.29
C LYS A 88 22.48 23.14 -3.40
N GLN A 89 21.55 23.89 -3.98
CA GLN A 89 20.55 24.65 -3.22
C GLN A 89 19.66 23.73 -2.39
N TYR A 90 19.18 22.64 -3.00
CA TYR A 90 18.38 21.63 -2.31
C TYR A 90 19.13 21.00 -1.12
N VAL A 91 20.37 20.56 -1.35
CA VAL A 91 21.21 19.95 -0.30
C VAL A 91 21.59 20.95 0.79
N ARG A 92 21.86 22.23 0.44
CA ARG A 92 22.18 23.26 1.44
C ARG A 92 21.06 23.46 2.44
N ILE A 93 19.79 23.43 2.02
CA ILE A 93 18.66 23.71 2.90
C ILE A 93 18.28 22.46 3.72
N LEU A 94 18.37 21.26 3.13
CA LEU A 94 17.84 20.03 3.69
C LEU A 94 18.99 19.07 4.08
N VAL A 95 19.53 19.27 5.29
CA VAL A 95 20.70 18.53 5.80
C VAL A 95 20.38 17.07 6.06
N GLN A 96 19.23 16.77 6.68
CA GLN A 96 18.85 15.39 6.95
C GLN A 96 17.34 15.21 7.05
N GLU A 97 16.78 14.33 6.23
CA GLU A 97 15.42 13.85 6.38
C GLU A 97 15.38 12.53 7.16
N LEU A 98 14.70 12.56 8.31
CA LEU A 98 14.40 11.38 9.13
C LEU A 98 12.91 11.05 9.02
N LYS A 99 12.50 9.91 9.60
CA LYS A 99 11.10 9.46 9.59
C LYS A 99 10.17 10.53 10.16
N HIS A 100 10.39 10.98 11.40
CA HIS A 100 9.50 11.91 12.09
C HIS A 100 10.00 13.35 12.16
N VAL A 101 11.17 13.65 11.59
CA VAL A 101 11.89 14.90 11.86
C VAL A 101 12.62 15.38 10.59
N PHE A 102 12.70 16.69 10.42
CA PHE A 102 13.59 17.35 9.48
C PHE A 102 14.71 18.06 10.23
N LYS A 103 15.94 17.91 9.78
CA LYS A 103 17.06 18.76 10.20
C LYS A 103 17.36 19.75 9.09
N ILE A 104 17.19 21.03 9.37
CA ILE A 104 17.42 22.13 8.43
C ILE A 104 18.49 23.07 8.96
N ILE A 105 19.25 23.70 8.07
CA ILE A 105 20.18 24.76 8.45
C ILE A 105 19.50 26.12 8.28
N THR A 106 19.67 27.00 9.27
CA THR A 106 19.18 28.38 9.20
C THR A 106 20.25 29.31 8.61
N LYS A 107 19.88 30.54 8.22
CA LYS A 107 20.83 31.56 7.74
C LYS A 107 21.94 31.93 8.74
N GLU A 108 21.73 31.63 10.02
CA GLU A 108 22.71 31.82 11.10
C GLU A 108 23.67 30.61 11.25
N ASP A 109 23.72 29.72 10.26
CA ASP A 109 24.48 28.45 10.26
C ASP A 109 24.17 27.50 11.43
N LYS A 110 23.01 27.69 12.09
CA LYS A 110 22.50 26.79 13.14
C LYS A 110 21.64 25.69 12.56
N LEU A 111 21.80 24.48 13.10
CA LEU A 111 20.95 23.33 12.78
C LEU A 111 19.67 23.37 13.63
N LYS A 112 18.51 23.43 12.97
CA LYS A 112 17.21 23.28 13.63
C LYS A 112 16.56 21.94 13.32
N VAL A 113 16.00 21.35 14.35
CA VAL A 113 15.35 20.04 14.31
C VAL A 113 13.84 20.25 14.42
N ILE A 114 13.12 20.05 13.32
CA ILE A 114 11.67 20.31 13.25
C ILE A 114 10.92 18.97 13.22
N PRO A 115 10.06 18.69 14.21
CA PRO A 115 9.19 17.52 14.17
C PRO A 115 8.18 17.67 13.03
N LYS A 116 7.89 16.59 12.31
CA LYS A 116 6.95 16.61 11.18
C LYS A 116 5.49 16.60 11.63
N ARG A 117 5.20 16.02 12.80
CA ARG A 117 3.83 15.88 13.31
C ARG A 117 3.32 17.22 13.84
N GLY A 118 2.16 17.67 13.36
CA GLY A 118 1.58 18.95 13.78
C GLY A 118 2.24 20.18 13.17
N SER A 119 3.08 20.00 12.14
CA SER A 119 3.70 21.12 11.42
C SER A 119 3.18 21.21 9.99
N VAL A 120 3.00 22.44 9.52
CA VAL A 120 2.67 22.79 8.13
C VAL A 120 3.86 23.55 7.57
N PHE A 121 4.37 23.11 6.42
CA PHE A 121 5.48 23.74 5.74
C PHE A 121 4.96 24.45 4.49
N SER A 122 5.29 25.73 4.32
CA SER A 122 4.99 26.46 3.10
C SER A 122 6.27 26.57 2.28
N VAL A 123 6.20 26.13 1.03
CA VAL A 123 7.33 26.15 0.08
C VAL A 123 6.95 27.08 -1.05
N GLU A 124 7.73 28.14 -1.22
CA GLU A 124 7.58 29.10 -2.31
C GLU A 124 8.61 28.79 -3.40
N ILE A 125 8.13 28.51 -4.61
CA ILE A 125 8.95 28.26 -5.80
C ILE A 125 8.34 29.05 -6.95
N ASP A 126 9.09 29.98 -7.52
CA ASP A 126 8.70 30.72 -8.73
C ASP A 126 7.31 31.38 -8.66
N GLY A 127 7.02 32.01 -7.51
CA GLY A 127 5.73 32.66 -7.23
C GLY A 127 4.58 31.72 -6.84
N PHE A 128 4.79 30.39 -6.86
CA PHE A 128 3.82 29.42 -6.36
C PHE A 128 4.12 29.04 -4.91
N VAL A 129 3.13 29.26 -4.03
CA VAL A 129 3.19 28.85 -2.62
C VAL A 129 2.43 27.54 -2.43
N SER A 130 3.18 26.46 -2.15
CA SER A 130 2.63 25.14 -1.86
C SER A 130 2.67 24.81 -0.37
N HIS A 131 1.56 24.34 0.19
CA HIS A 131 1.46 23.94 1.60
C HIS A 131 1.61 22.43 1.75
N ILE A 132 2.56 22.00 2.59
CA ILE A 132 2.90 20.60 2.85
C ILE A 132 2.61 20.29 4.31
N TYR A 133 1.63 19.42 4.56
CA TYR A 133 1.33 18.93 5.90
C TYR A 133 2.37 17.88 6.34
N GLY A 134 3.21 18.23 7.32
CA GLY A 134 4.25 17.36 7.85
C GLY A 134 3.71 16.05 8.44
N SER A 135 2.48 16.05 8.96
CA SER A 135 1.80 14.86 9.49
C SER A 135 1.66 13.74 8.45
N ARG A 136 1.53 14.10 7.16
CA ARG A 136 1.51 13.15 6.03
C ARG A 136 2.92 12.80 5.53
N PHE A 137 3.94 13.50 6.03
CA PHE A 137 5.33 13.41 5.62
C PHE A 137 6.21 12.58 6.57
N GLN A 138 5.62 11.81 7.49
CA GLN A 138 6.35 11.01 8.49
C GLN A 138 7.08 9.76 7.96
N MET A 139 7.07 9.45 6.66
CA MET A 139 7.92 8.38 6.12
C MET A 139 9.24 8.97 5.62
N ARG A 140 10.31 8.16 5.62
CA ARG A 140 11.58 8.55 5.02
C ARG A 140 11.41 8.74 3.51
N SER A 141 12.17 9.66 2.90
CA SER A 141 12.11 9.92 1.44
C SER A 141 12.25 8.66 0.60
N SER A 142 13.18 7.78 0.96
CA SER A 142 13.39 6.50 0.25
C SER A 142 12.19 5.56 0.31
N GLU A 143 11.44 5.55 1.41
CA GLU A 143 10.23 4.73 1.55
C GLU A 143 9.01 5.37 0.87
N ARG A 144 8.95 6.71 0.86
CA ARG A 144 7.90 7.49 0.20
C ARG A 144 7.95 7.34 -1.30
N SER A 145 9.14 7.39 -1.92
CA SER A 145 9.29 7.23 -3.37
C SER A 145 8.92 5.82 -3.84
N ALA A 146 9.13 4.80 -2.98
CA ALA A 146 8.81 3.41 -3.29
C ALA A 146 7.32 3.05 -3.11
N LYS A 147 6.60 3.71 -2.18
CA LYS A 147 5.21 3.39 -1.86
C LYS A 147 4.24 4.42 -2.43
N LYS A 148 3.27 3.95 -3.22
CA LYS A 148 2.18 4.80 -3.72
C LYS A 148 1.46 5.48 -2.55
N PHE A 149 1.42 6.81 -2.56
CA PHE A 149 0.71 7.60 -1.56
C PHE A 149 -0.77 7.20 -1.55
N LYS A 150 -1.31 6.92 -0.36
CA LYS A 150 -2.72 6.62 -0.17
C LYS A 150 -3.36 7.78 0.58
N ALA A 151 -4.54 8.19 0.15
CA ALA A 151 -5.36 9.10 0.92
C ALA A 151 -5.64 8.46 2.29
N LYS A 152 -5.18 9.13 3.35
CA LYS A 152 -5.58 8.90 4.73
C LYS A 152 -6.46 10.10 5.12
N GLY A 153 -7.37 9.94 6.09
CA GLY A 153 -8.50 10.84 6.43
C GLY A 153 -8.21 12.35 6.56
N ASN A 154 -9.13 13.15 7.09
CA ASN A 154 -8.80 14.57 7.26
C ASN A 154 -7.68 14.78 8.28
N ILE A 155 -6.93 15.87 8.10
CA ILE A 155 -5.93 16.34 9.05
C ILE A 155 -6.62 17.45 9.81
N ASP A 156 -6.90 17.21 11.09
CA ASP A 156 -7.37 18.27 11.97
C ASP A 156 -6.16 19.16 12.28
N LEU A 157 -6.34 20.46 12.05
CA LEU A 157 -5.35 21.53 12.25
C LEU A 157 -5.40 22.02 13.69
#